data_AF-A0A7W0TQC8-F1
#
_entry.id   AF-A0A7W0TQC8-F1
#
_cell.length_a   1.000
_cell.length_b   1.000
_cell.length_c   1.000
_cell.angle_alpha   90.00
_cell.angle_beta   90.00
_cell.angle_gamma   90.00
#
_symmetry.space_group_name_H-M   'P 1'
#
loop_
_entity.id
_entity.type
_entity.pdbx_description
1 polymer ?
#
loop_
_entity_poly.entity_id
_entity_poly.type
_entity_poly.pdbx_seq_one_letter_code
_entity_poly.pdbx_strand_id
1 'polypeptide(L)'
;MCLRLLVLVLALLLPVAPSAEAARPQVAGLQVALRAHGLYVGPIDAIAGPGTIAAVRAFQQRVGLSVDGVAGRRTRAALGSLGRPLFGRRLLTRGAVGWDVSVLEFLLTRQGFSPGALDGRLTRRTGRALA
;
A
#
# COMPACT_ATOMS: atom_id res chain seq x y z
N MET A 1 1.49 37.40 41.69
CA MET A 1 1.97 37.95 40.41
C MET A 1 2.41 36.81 39.49
N CYS A 2 1.64 36.61 38.41
CA CYS A 2 2.07 36.20 37.07
C CYS A 2 2.95 34.96 36.80
N LEU A 3 2.70 33.79 37.43
CA LEU A 3 3.29 32.50 36.97
C LEU A 3 2.29 31.53 36.31
N ARG A 4 1.07 32.00 35.98
CA ARG A 4 0.09 31.21 35.20
C ARG A 4 0.08 31.54 33.70
N LEU A 5 0.78 32.59 33.28
CA LEU A 5 0.83 33.02 31.87
C LEU A 5 1.98 32.37 31.07
N LEU A 6 3.02 31.85 31.72
CA LEU A 6 4.21 31.33 31.03
C LEU A 6 3.97 29.95 30.37
N VAL A 7 3.08 29.12 30.93
CA VAL A 7 2.79 27.77 30.42
C VAL A 7 1.99 27.83 29.11
N LEU A 8 1.18 28.87 28.90
CA LEU A 8 0.35 29.03 27.70
C LEU A 8 1.14 29.51 26.47
N VAL A 9 2.25 30.22 26.66
CA VAL A 9 3.09 30.70 25.53
C VAL A 9 4.03 29.59 25.02
N LEU A 10 4.44 28.65 25.86
CA LEU A 10 5.39 27.58 25.49
C LEU A 10 4.76 26.47 24.61
N ALA A 11 3.44 26.30 24.64
CA ALA A 11 2.74 25.30 23.81
C ALA A 11 2.61 25.69 22.32
N LEU A 12 2.89 26.95 21.96
CA LEU A 12 2.65 27.49 20.61
C LEU A 12 3.81 27.27 19.62
N LEU A 13 4.92 26.66 20.06
CA LEU A 13 6.13 26.40 19.27
C LEU A 13 6.40 24.91 19.02
N LEU A 14 5.46 24.02 19.38
CA LEU A 14 5.62 22.60 19.09
C LEU A 14 5.47 22.40 17.57
N PRO A 15 6.49 21.85 16.87
CA PRO A 15 6.31 21.49 15.48
C PRO A 15 5.15 20.49 15.41
N VAL A 16 4.12 20.83 14.63
CA VAL A 16 3.07 19.87 14.28
C VAL A 16 3.80 18.75 13.54
N ALA A 17 4.07 17.66 14.24
CA ALA A 17 4.64 16.48 13.61
C ALA A 17 3.67 16.07 12.49
N PRO A 18 4.17 15.81 11.26
CA PRO A 18 3.31 15.33 10.19
C PRO A 18 2.59 14.09 10.72
N SER A 19 1.26 14.12 10.69
CA SER A 19 0.45 13.01 11.18
C SER A 19 0.85 11.77 10.38
N ALA A 20 1.33 10.74 11.07
CA ALA A 20 1.67 9.48 10.43
C ALA A 20 0.40 8.93 9.76
N GLU A 21 0.35 8.97 8.44
CA GLU A 21 -0.82 8.47 7.72
C GLU A 21 -0.93 6.96 7.97
N ALA A 22 -2.10 6.52 8.44
CA ALA A 22 -2.28 5.15 8.87
C ALA A 22 -2.07 4.17 7.70
N ALA A 23 -1.24 3.15 7.93
CA ALA A 23 -1.01 2.08 6.97
C ALA A 23 -2.33 1.35 6.68
N ARG A 24 -2.67 1.23 5.39
CA ARG A 24 -3.87 0.56 4.88
C ARG A 24 -3.43 -0.62 4.03
N PRO A 25 -3.53 -1.88 4.50
CA PRO A 25 -2.92 -3.04 3.84
C PRO A 25 -3.22 -3.17 2.34
N GLN A 26 -4.40 -2.76 1.89
CA GLN A 26 -4.78 -2.76 0.47
C GLN A 26 -3.84 -1.89 -0.38
N VAL A 27 -3.31 -0.80 0.17
CA VAL A 27 -2.33 0.07 -0.52
C VAL A 27 -1.02 -0.67 -0.81
N ALA A 28 -0.63 -1.67 -0.01
CA ALA A 28 0.53 -2.50 -0.36
C ALA A 28 0.29 -3.25 -1.68
N GLY A 29 -0.93 -3.77 -1.89
CA GLY A 29 -1.32 -4.37 -3.17
C GLY A 29 -1.23 -3.39 -4.34
N LEU A 30 -1.62 -2.14 -4.12
CA LEU A 30 -1.47 -1.06 -5.10
C LEU A 30 0.01 -0.79 -5.44
N GLN A 31 0.85 -0.65 -4.43
CA GLN A 31 2.28 -0.38 -4.57
C GLN A 31 2.99 -1.53 -5.30
N VAL A 32 2.67 -2.79 -4.99
CA VAL A 32 3.17 -3.96 -5.72
C VAL A 32 2.76 -3.89 -7.20
N ALA A 33 1.48 -3.63 -7.48
CA ALA A 33 0.98 -3.57 -8.85
C ALA A 33 1.65 -2.44 -9.65
N LEU A 34 1.74 -1.24 -9.09
CA LEU A 34 2.39 -0.09 -9.74
C LEU A 34 3.89 -0.32 -9.95
N ARG A 35 4.57 -0.97 -9.01
CA ARG A 35 5.98 -1.38 -9.15
C ARG A 35 6.16 -2.38 -10.29
N ALA A 36 5.27 -3.36 -10.42
CA ALA A 36 5.29 -4.31 -11.53
C ALA A 36 5.08 -3.64 -12.90
N HIS A 37 4.39 -2.50 -12.96
CA HIS A 37 4.27 -1.66 -14.15
C HIS A 37 5.42 -0.66 -14.34
N GLY A 38 6.45 -0.69 -13.48
CA GLY A 38 7.60 0.21 -13.54
C GLY A 38 7.26 1.67 -13.22
N LEU A 39 6.18 1.92 -12.49
CA LEU A 39 5.68 3.27 -12.16
C LEU A 39 5.91 3.68 -10.71
N TYR A 40 6.37 2.76 -9.87
CA TYR A 40 6.59 3.01 -8.45
C TYR A 40 7.89 2.36 -7.99
N VAL A 41 8.79 3.16 -7.41
CA VAL A 41 10.10 2.74 -6.91
C VAL A 41 10.25 2.97 -5.40
N GLY A 42 9.19 3.45 -4.74
CA GLY A 42 9.17 3.70 -3.30
C GLY A 42 9.00 2.42 -2.46
N PRO A 43 9.01 2.58 -1.13
CA PRO A 43 8.77 1.47 -0.22
C PRO A 43 7.35 0.92 -0.34
N ILE A 44 7.18 -0.38 -0.09
CA ILE A 44 5.85 -0.98 0.07
C ILE A 44 5.49 -0.90 1.55
N ASP A 45 4.98 0.26 1.95
CA ASP A 45 4.68 0.63 3.33
C ASP A 45 3.18 0.66 3.66
N ALA A 46 2.33 0.38 2.65
CA ALA A 46 0.88 0.48 2.74
C ALA A 46 0.36 1.91 3.02
N ILE A 47 1.13 2.94 2.68
CA ILE A 47 0.74 4.35 2.79
C ILE A 47 0.54 4.94 1.39
N ALA A 48 -0.62 5.58 1.17
CA ALA A 48 -0.96 6.20 -0.11
C ALA A 48 -0.40 7.62 -0.19
N GLY A 49 0.90 7.77 0.07
CA GLY A 49 1.59 9.06 0.05
C GLY A 49 1.76 9.64 -1.35
N PRO A 50 2.42 10.81 -1.47
CA PRO A 50 2.58 11.53 -2.74
C PRO A 50 3.18 10.68 -3.87
N GLY A 51 4.18 9.84 -3.57
CA GLY A 51 4.79 8.95 -4.56
C GLY A 51 3.82 7.88 -5.08
N THR A 52 2.98 7.33 -4.21
CA THR A 52 1.95 6.34 -4.59
C THR A 52 0.89 7.01 -5.47
N ILE A 53 0.41 8.20 -5.08
CA ILE A 53 -0.60 8.97 -5.83
C ILE A 53 -0.05 9.38 -7.21
N ALA A 54 1.20 9.84 -7.28
CA ALA A 54 1.85 10.19 -8.54
C ALA A 54 1.95 8.97 -9.47
N ALA A 55 2.30 7.80 -8.94
CA ALA A 55 2.34 6.56 -9.70
C ALA A 55 0.95 6.11 -10.20
N VAL A 56 -0.10 6.31 -9.40
CA VAL A 56 -1.49 6.07 -9.85
C VAL A 56 -1.85 6.98 -11.02
N ARG A 57 -1.55 8.29 -10.91
CA ARG A 57 -1.83 9.26 -11.98
C ARG A 57 -1.08 8.90 -13.27
N ALA A 58 0.20 8.56 -13.16
CA ALA A 58 1.01 8.12 -14.29
C ALA A 58 0.45 6.85 -14.94
N PHE A 59 -0.02 5.89 -14.12
CA PHE A 59 -0.67 4.68 -14.62
C PHE A 59 -1.97 5.01 -15.36
N GLN A 60 -2.86 5.80 -14.74
CA GLN A 60 -4.11 6.23 -15.35
C GLN A 60 -3.90 6.92 -16.69
N GLN A 61 -2.94 7.84 -16.76
CA GLN A 61 -2.56 8.50 -18.01
C GLN A 61 -2.07 7.49 -19.05
N ARG A 62 -1.20 6.55 -18.68
CA ARG A 62 -0.64 5.52 -19.57
C ARG A 62 -1.73 4.62 -20.17
N VAL A 63 -2.80 4.33 -19.43
CA VAL A 63 -3.89 3.45 -19.88
C VAL A 63 -5.17 4.19 -20.33
N GLY A 64 -5.10 5.52 -20.50
CA GLY A 64 -6.22 6.33 -21.01
C GLY A 64 -7.43 6.43 -20.07
N LEU A 65 -7.21 6.38 -18.76
CA LEU A 65 -8.25 6.60 -17.74
C LEU A 65 -8.26 8.06 -17.25
N SER A 66 -9.35 8.46 -16.60
CA SER A 66 -9.39 9.73 -15.86
C SER A 66 -8.27 9.76 -14.81
N VAL A 67 -7.51 10.86 -14.78
CA VAL A 67 -6.30 11.02 -13.96
C VAL A 67 -6.65 11.68 -12.62
N ASP A 68 -7.43 10.98 -11.81
CA ASP A 68 -7.86 11.46 -10.47
C ASP A 68 -6.86 11.09 -9.35
N GLY A 69 -5.91 10.19 -9.62
CA GLY A 69 -4.96 9.68 -8.62
C GLY A 69 -5.56 8.63 -7.67
N VAL A 70 -6.77 8.14 -7.96
CA VAL A 70 -7.49 7.17 -7.12
C VAL A 70 -7.51 5.79 -7.80
N ALA A 71 -7.06 4.77 -7.07
CA ALA A 71 -7.08 3.38 -7.54
C ALA A 71 -8.48 2.74 -7.41
N GLY A 72 -9.48 3.34 -8.07
CA GLY A 72 -10.86 2.85 -8.11
C GLY A 72 -11.03 1.55 -8.90
N ARG A 73 -12.29 1.10 -9.09
CA ARG A 73 -12.59 -0.16 -9.80
C ARG A 73 -12.00 -0.21 -11.21
N ARG A 74 -12.06 0.88 -11.97
CA ARG A 74 -11.52 0.96 -13.35
C ARG A 74 -9.99 0.88 -13.35
N THR A 75 -9.33 1.66 -12.51
CA THR A 75 -7.87 1.62 -12.33
C THR A 75 -7.40 0.21 -11.95
N ARG A 76 -8.06 -0.42 -10.98
CA ARG A 76 -7.74 -1.79 -10.56
C ARG A 76 -8.03 -2.84 -11.62
N ALA A 77 -9.07 -2.69 -12.43
CA ALA A 77 -9.28 -3.59 -13.56
C ALA A 77 -8.14 -3.48 -14.60
N ALA A 78 -7.67 -2.26 -14.87
CA ALA A 78 -6.57 -2.02 -15.80
C ALA A 78 -5.21 -2.55 -15.29
N LEU A 79 -5.01 -2.65 -13.98
CA LEU A 79 -3.82 -3.29 -13.36
C LEU A 79 -3.80 -4.83 -13.52
N GLY A 80 -4.80 -5.42 -14.18
CA GLY A 80 -4.84 -6.85 -14.49
C GLY A 80 -4.97 -7.73 -13.25
N SER A 81 -4.26 -8.87 -13.24
CA SER A 81 -4.28 -9.80 -12.11
C SER A 81 -3.76 -9.14 -10.83
N LEU A 82 -2.74 -8.30 -10.89
CA LEU A 82 -2.24 -7.61 -9.70
C LEU A 82 -3.20 -6.54 -9.19
N GLY A 83 -4.24 -6.19 -9.95
CA GLY A 83 -5.33 -5.29 -9.57
C GLY A 83 -6.47 -5.94 -8.77
N ARG A 84 -6.59 -7.28 -8.79
CA ARG A 84 -7.78 -8.02 -8.33
C ARG A 84 -7.43 -9.46 -7.88
N PRO A 85 -8.29 -10.12 -7.10
CA PRO A 85 -9.36 -9.54 -6.29
C PRO A 85 -8.78 -8.83 -5.05
N LEU A 86 -9.60 -8.03 -4.35
CA LEU A 86 -9.16 -7.46 -3.07
C LEU A 86 -8.94 -8.56 -2.03
N PHE A 87 -8.03 -8.30 -1.10
CA PHE A 87 -7.83 -9.19 0.05
C PHE A 87 -9.13 -9.44 0.82
N GLY A 88 -9.34 -10.67 1.26
CA GLY A 88 -10.57 -11.12 1.95
C GLY A 88 -11.75 -11.45 1.04
N ARG A 89 -11.57 -11.48 -0.30
CA ARG A 89 -12.66 -11.80 -1.25
C ARG A 89 -12.71 -13.26 -1.70
N ARG A 90 -11.66 -14.05 -1.44
CA ARG A 90 -11.61 -15.47 -1.76
C ARG A 90 -10.68 -16.19 -0.79
N LEU A 91 -10.78 -17.52 -0.78
CA LEU A 91 -9.76 -18.38 -0.20
C LEU A 91 -8.51 -18.37 -1.08
N LEU A 92 -7.35 -18.17 -0.45
CA LEU A 92 -6.06 -18.19 -1.13
C LEU A 92 -5.50 -19.62 -1.13
N THR A 93 -5.30 -20.16 -2.32
CA THR A 93 -4.62 -21.45 -2.52
C THR A 93 -3.27 -21.24 -3.17
N ARG A 94 -2.43 -22.25 -3.07
CA ARG A 94 -1.12 -22.26 -3.70
C ARG A 94 -1.21 -22.03 -5.21
N GLY A 95 -0.31 -21.21 -5.74
CA GLY A 95 -0.31 -20.81 -7.15
C GLY A 95 -1.25 -19.65 -7.45
N ALA A 96 -2.01 -19.16 -6.47
CA ALA A 96 -2.78 -17.93 -6.61
C ALA A 96 -1.87 -16.77 -7.00
N VAL A 97 -2.37 -15.93 -7.89
CA VAL A 97 -1.79 -14.64 -8.24
C VAL A 97 -2.83 -13.57 -8.00
N GLY A 98 -2.45 -12.43 -7.45
CA GLY A 98 -3.34 -11.28 -7.37
C GLY A 98 -2.98 -10.23 -6.35
N TRP A 99 -3.79 -9.17 -6.34
CA TRP A 99 -3.71 -8.09 -5.34
C TRP A 99 -3.82 -8.63 -3.92
N ASP A 100 -4.73 -9.56 -3.70
CA ASP A 100 -4.92 -10.24 -2.41
C ASP A 100 -3.66 -10.97 -1.94
N VAL A 101 -2.94 -11.62 -2.84
CA VAL A 101 -1.66 -12.27 -2.53
C VAL A 101 -0.60 -11.23 -2.14
N SER A 102 -0.50 -10.12 -2.88
CA SER A 102 0.43 -9.03 -2.54
C SER A 102 0.17 -8.47 -1.14
N VAL A 103 -1.11 -8.31 -0.78
CA VAL A 103 -1.52 -7.86 0.56
C VAL A 103 -1.14 -8.91 1.61
N LEU A 104 -1.38 -10.20 1.34
CA LEU A 104 -1.00 -11.28 2.25
C LEU A 104 0.50 -11.28 2.52
N GLU A 105 1.32 -11.23 1.46
CA GLU A 105 2.78 -11.26 1.57
C GLU A 105 3.29 -10.05 2.35
N PHE A 106 2.70 -8.87 2.14
CA PHE A 106 3.00 -7.68 2.94
C PHE A 106 2.67 -7.90 4.42
N LEU A 107 1.48 -8.43 4.73
CA LEU A 107 1.06 -8.69 6.11
C LEU A 107 1.95 -9.70 6.81
N LEU A 108 2.29 -10.81 6.14
CA LEU A 108 3.22 -11.81 6.66
C LEU A 108 4.59 -11.20 6.96
N THR A 109 5.11 -10.37 6.05
CA THR A 109 6.37 -9.65 6.24
C THR A 109 6.31 -8.73 7.46
N ARG A 110 5.20 -7.98 7.64
CA ARG A 110 4.99 -7.08 8.79
C ARG A 110 4.90 -7.81 10.12
N GLN A 111 4.50 -9.09 10.11
CA GLN A 111 4.42 -9.95 11.28
C GLN A 111 5.73 -10.72 11.54
N GLY A 112 6.80 -10.43 10.80
CA GLY A 112 8.11 -11.06 10.97
C GLY A 112 8.28 -12.39 10.24
N PHE A 113 7.30 -12.83 9.46
CA PHE A 113 7.45 -13.99 8.58
C PHE A 113 8.18 -13.61 7.29
N SER A 114 8.78 -14.60 6.63
CA SER A 114 9.54 -14.42 5.38
C SER A 114 8.85 -15.12 4.19
N PRO A 115 7.72 -14.59 3.68
CA PRO A 115 6.92 -15.23 2.63
C PRO A 115 7.64 -15.31 1.28
N GLY A 116 8.67 -14.48 1.06
CA GLY A 116 9.37 -14.37 -0.22
C GLY A 116 9.27 -12.96 -0.78
N ALA A 117 9.25 -12.85 -2.11
CA ALA A 117 9.10 -11.57 -2.80
C ALA A 117 7.69 -11.02 -2.63
N LEU A 118 7.56 -9.69 -2.54
CA LEU A 118 6.27 -8.98 -2.64
C LEU A 118 5.89 -8.80 -4.11
N ASP A 119 5.51 -9.90 -4.77
CA ASP A 119 5.22 -9.94 -6.20
C ASP A 119 3.79 -10.38 -6.53
N GLY A 120 3.01 -10.73 -5.50
CA GLY A 120 1.63 -11.15 -5.65
C GLY A 120 1.49 -12.56 -6.19
N ARG A 121 2.49 -13.44 -6.03
CA ARG A 121 2.45 -14.86 -6.43
C ARG A 121 2.63 -15.79 -5.22
N LEU A 122 1.61 -16.59 -4.94
CA LEU A 122 1.60 -17.48 -3.79
C LEU A 122 2.45 -18.73 -4.07
N THR A 123 3.74 -18.67 -3.74
CA THR A 123 4.72 -19.74 -3.94
C THR A 123 4.73 -20.78 -2.80
N ARG A 124 5.63 -21.79 -2.90
CA ARG A 124 5.94 -22.71 -1.77
C ARG A 124 6.33 -21.95 -0.51
N ARG A 125 7.13 -20.89 -0.67
CA ARG A 125 7.68 -20.13 0.45
C ARG A 125 6.59 -19.33 1.13
N THR A 126 5.74 -18.66 0.36
CA THR A 126 4.56 -17.94 0.87
C THR A 126 3.63 -18.89 1.62
N GLY A 127 3.38 -20.07 1.05
CA GLY A 127 2.54 -21.10 1.69
C GLY A 127 3.12 -21.65 3.01
N ARG A 128 4.45 -21.76 3.14
CA ARG A 128 5.10 -22.18 4.40
C ARG A 128 5.01 -21.13 5.50
N ALA A 129 4.91 -19.85 5.16
CA ALA A 129 4.73 -18.79 6.14
C ALA A 129 3.29 -18.74 6.72
N LEU A 130 2.37 -19.57 6.21
CA LEU A 130 0.99 -19.70 6.70
C LEU A 130 0.75 -20.94 7.58
N ALA A 131 1.72 -21.85 7.65
CA ALA A 131 1.64 -23.11 8.39
C ALA A 131 2.32 -22.97 9.74
#